data_AF-A0A1X1GTC7-F1
#
_entry.id   AF-A0A1X1GTC7-F1
#
_cell.length_a   1.000
_cell.length_b   1.000
_cell.length_c   1.000
_cell.angle_alpha   90.00
_cell.angle_beta   90.00
_cell.angle_gamma   90.00
#
_symmetry.space_group_name_H-M   'P 1'
#
loop_
_entity.id
_entity.type
_entity.pdbx_description
1 polymer ?
#
loop_
_entity_poly.entity_id
_entity_poly.type
_entity_poly.pdbx_seq_one_letter_code
_entity_poly.pdbx_strand_id
1 'polypeptide(L)'
;MKKATFAKFRELASKEIDWNTPEKQASFEDTFDMYVERAVREGAAPNKEALYKMYQTRQYDYPKAYKDAIKQPYLKGGASSVVSGDNVKNFAFNNGKTVGRMDGGVGRGNFTTSIVEDSTLLYDKSGNLKSGSEIATVKGVRNDTYDSGMFQYEYSPELVKNMDKEGLIQFPNGDTPGSSSLNIPGAKTWAGSDIKMSESELLMPTIDMQGHSYDEFLYAIKKQGYYEIKNPTVVVPGENTTIDIEGIFRINQWSK
;
A
#
# COMPACT_ATOMS: atom_id res chain seq x y z
N MET A 1 -13.40 25.38 0.24
CA MET A 1 -12.38 24.30 0.25
C MET A 1 -12.76 23.11 -0.64
N LYS A 2 -13.92 22.45 -0.44
CA LYS A 2 -14.37 21.28 -1.24
C LYS A 2 -14.29 21.48 -2.77
N LYS A 3 -14.70 22.64 -3.29
CA LYS A 3 -14.58 22.97 -4.73
C LYS A 3 -13.13 22.93 -5.25
N ALA A 4 -12.17 23.45 -4.47
CA ALA A 4 -10.75 23.47 -4.86
C ALA A 4 -10.14 22.07 -4.79
N THR A 5 -10.55 21.26 -3.82
CA THR A 5 -10.20 19.84 -3.75
C THR A 5 -10.64 19.09 -5.00
N PHE A 6 -11.89 19.25 -5.44
CA PHE A 6 -12.37 18.58 -6.66
C PHE A 6 -11.78 19.16 -7.95
N ALA A 7 -11.38 20.43 -7.96
CA ALA A 7 -10.58 20.97 -9.06
C ALA A 7 -9.21 20.27 -9.16
N LYS A 8 -8.51 20.08 -8.01
CA LYS A 8 -7.25 19.32 -7.96
C LYS A 8 -7.46 17.86 -8.34
N PHE A 9 -8.53 17.22 -7.88
CA PHE A 9 -8.87 15.85 -8.27
C PHE A 9 -9.00 15.73 -9.79
N ARG A 10 -9.82 16.58 -10.42
CA ARG A 10 -10.00 16.59 -11.88
C ARG A 10 -8.71 16.86 -12.66
N GLU A 11 -7.84 17.74 -12.17
CA GLU A 11 -6.51 18.00 -12.74
C GLU A 11 -5.60 16.76 -12.73
N LEU A 12 -5.65 15.97 -11.66
CA LEU A 12 -4.87 14.73 -11.55
C LEU A 12 -5.51 13.61 -12.40
N ALA A 13 -6.82 13.41 -12.26
CA ALA A 13 -7.55 12.37 -12.95
C ALA A 13 -7.54 12.54 -14.49
N SER A 14 -7.42 13.77 -15.00
CA SER A 14 -7.26 14.00 -16.45
C SER A 14 -5.99 13.40 -17.04
N LYS A 15 -5.05 12.95 -16.21
CA LYS A 15 -3.81 12.26 -16.61
C LYS A 15 -3.90 10.73 -16.44
N GLU A 16 -5.02 10.21 -15.95
CA GLU A 16 -5.23 8.80 -15.57
C GLU A 16 -6.35 8.13 -16.38
N ILE A 17 -6.61 8.62 -17.59
CA ILE A 17 -7.81 8.31 -18.39
C ILE A 17 -7.94 6.83 -18.78
N ASP A 18 -6.84 6.08 -18.81
CA ASP A 18 -6.83 4.67 -19.23
C ASP A 18 -7.44 3.71 -18.19
N TRP A 19 -7.55 4.15 -16.93
CA TRP A 19 -7.96 3.27 -15.83
C TRP A 19 -8.87 3.94 -14.78
N ASN A 20 -8.83 5.27 -14.68
CA ASN A 20 -9.70 6.07 -13.82
C ASN A 20 -10.92 6.55 -14.61
N THR A 21 -11.88 5.66 -14.79
CA THR A 21 -13.06 5.90 -15.66
C THR A 21 -13.94 7.04 -15.15
N PRO A 22 -14.78 7.68 -15.99
CA PRO A 22 -15.73 8.70 -15.56
C PRO A 22 -16.63 8.26 -14.40
N GLU A 23 -17.04 6.99 -14.37
CA GLU A 23 -17.85 6.42 -13.30
C GLU A 23 -17.07 6.32 -11.98
N LYS A 24 -15.79 5.91 -12.03
CA LYS A 24 -14.92 5.92 -10.86
C LYS A 24 -14.69 7.34 -10.35
N GLN A 25 -14.50 8.30 -11.25
CA GLN A 25 -14.30 9.70 -10.89
C GLN A 25 -15.54 10.30 -10.23
N ALA A 26 -16.72 10.05 -10.78
CA ALA A 26 -17.99 10.46 -10.17
C ALA A 26 -18.16 9.82 -8.78
N SER A 27 -17.91 8.51 -8.67
CA SER A 27 -17.97 7.81 -7.38
C SER A 27 -17.01 8.40 -6.36
N PHE A 28 -15.80 8.79 -6.77
CA PHE A 28 -14.85 9.46 -5.90
C PHE A 28 -15.40 10.80 -5.38
N GLU A 29 -15.85 11.70 -6.27
CA GLU A 29 -16.41 13.00 -5.86
C GLU A 29 -17.63 12.85 -4.93
N ASP A 30 -18.49 11.87 -5.18
CA ASP A 30 -19.69 11.60 -4.38
C ASP A 30 -19.35 11.05 -2.98
N THR A 31 -18.31 10.24 -2.87
CA THR A 31 -17.97 9.53 -1.62
C THR A 31 -16.86 10.21 -0.82
N PHE A 32 -16.05 11.08 -1.40
CA PHE A 32 -14.86 11.66 -0.77
C PHE A 32 -15.17 12.35 0.58
N ASP A 33 -16.30 13.03 0.68
CA ASP A 33 -16.69 13.72 1.92
C ASP A 33 -16.87 12.73 3.08
N MET A 34 -17.47 11.57 2.83
CA MET A 34 -17.67 10.49 3.82
C MET A 34 -16.32 10.03 4.41
N TYR A 35 -15.30 9.86 3.57
CA TYR A 35 -13.94 9.50 4.00
C TYR A 35 -13.31 10.60 4.85
N VAL A 36 -13.52 11.86 4.46
CA VAL A 36 -13.06 13.01 5.22
C VAL A 36 -13.76 13.09 6.59
N GLU A 37 -15.07 12.84 6.69
CA GLU A 37 -15.76 12.81 7.99
C GLU A 37 -15.20 11.72 8.91
N ARG A 38 -14.96 10.53 8.35
CA ARG A 38 -14.38 9.41 9.09
C ARG A 38 -13.00 9.78 9.63
N ALA A 39 -12.12 10.30 8.78
CA ALA A 39 -10.76 10.66 9.18
C ALA A 39 -10.74 11.77 10.26
N VAL A 40 -11.64 12.76 10.22
CA VAL A 40 -11.78 13.72 11.34
C VAL A 40 -12.20 13.02 12.63
N ARG A 41 -13.22 12.15 12.56
CA ARG A 41 -13.74 11.42 13.72
C ARG A 41 -12.68 10.54 14.39
N GLU A 42 -11.82 9.94 13.58
CA GLU A 42 -10.71 9.10 14.04
C GLU A 42 -9.50 9.93 14.53
N GLY A 43 -9.51 11.25 14.37
CA GLY A 43 -8.47 12.15 14.87
C GLY A 43 -7.32 12.43 13.90
N ALA A 44 -7.48 12.14 12.60
CA ALA A 44 -6.46 12.43 11.59
C ALA A 44 -6.19 13.93 11.43
N ALA A 45 -7.22 14.76 11.65
CA ALA A 45 -7.17 16.21 11.52
C ALA A 45 -8.25 16.88 12.38
N PRO A 46 -8.10 18.16 12.75
CA PRO A 46 -9.05 18.84 13.64
C PRO A 46 -10.43 19.09 12.99
N ASN A 47 -10.52 19.14 11.67
CA ASN A 47 -11.76 19.37 10.93
C ASN A 47 -11.64 18.96 9.45
N LYS A 48 -12.77 18.99 8.73
CA LYS A 48 -12.82 18.60 7.31
C LYS A 48 -11.99 19.52 6.41
N GLU A 49 -11.94 20.81 6.71
CA GLU A 49 -11.20 21.79 5.89
C GLU A 49 -9.70 21.49 5.87
N ALA A 50 -9.15 21.04 7.00
CA ALA A 50 -7.76 20.59 7.08
C ALA A 50 -7.49 19.41 6.13
N LEU A 51 -8.35 18.39 6.10
CA LEU A 51 -8.19 17.25 5.19
C LEU A 51 -8.39 17.62 3.72
N TYR A 52 -9.38 18.47 3.42
CA TYR A 52 -9.54 19.02 2.07
C TYR A 52 -8.30 19.78 1.60
N LYS A 53 -7.67 20.54 2.50
CA LYS A 53 -6.41 21.26 2.22
C LYS A 53 -5.23 20.30 2.04
N MET A 54 -5.13 19.25 2.85
CA MET A 54 -4.12 18.19 2.67
C MET A 54 -4.24 17.58 1.28
N TYR A 55 -5.43 17.14 0.87
CA TYR A 55 -5.65 16.61 -0.48
C TYR A 55 -5.32 17.62 -1.58
N GLN A 56 -5.69 18.90 -1.41
CA GLN A 56 -5.42 19.95 -2.40
C GLN A 56 -3.91 20.21 -2.57
N THR A 57 -3.18 20.26 -1.46
CA THR A 57 -1.75 20.58 -1.43
C THR A 57 -0.86 19.36 -1.65
N ARG A 58 -1.44 18.15 -1.62
CA ARG A 58 -0.75 16.85 -1.67
C ARG A 58 0.18 16.59 -0.48
N GLN A 59 0.14 17.45 0.54
CA GLN A 59 0.93 17.34 1.75
C GLN A 59 0.03 16.88 2.90
N TYR A 60 0.27 15.66 3.35
CA TYR A 60 -0.51 14.97 4.37
C TYR A 60 0.36 14.84 5.61
N ASP A 61 -0.17 15.32 6.73
CA ASP A 61 0.49 15.18 8.01
C ASP A 61 -0.56 14.97 9.09
N TYR A 62 -0.21 14.23 10.13
CA TYR A 62 -1.15 13.76 11.13
C TYR A 62 -0.59 13.90 12.54
N PRO A 63 -1.44 14.13 13.56
CA PRO A 63 -1.01 14.13 14.95
C PRO A 63 -0.33 12.82 15.34
N LYS A 64 0.67 12.90 16.23
CA LYS A 64 1.42 11.72 16.68
C LYS A 64 0.52 10.60 17.21
N ALA A 65 -0.48 10.94 18.04
CA ALA A 65 -1.42 9.96 18.57
C ALA A 65 -2.19 9.20 17.47
N TYR A 66 -2.57 9.88 16.38
CA TYR A 66 -3.19 9.25 15.23
C TYR A 66 -2.22 8.33 14.50
N LYS A 67 -1.00 8.81 14.25
CA LYS A 67 0.06 8.00 13.61
C LYS A 67 0.35 6.72 14.42
N ASP A 68 0.48 6.85 15.73
CA ASP A 68 0.72 5.72 16.64
C ASP A 68 -0.43 4.71 16.58
N ALA A 69 -1.69 5.19 16.53
CA ALA A 69 -2.89 4.35 16.40
C ALA A 69 -2.94 3.60 15.06
N ILE A 70 -2.62 4.26 13.95
CA ILE A 70 -2.57 3.64 12.61
C ILE A 70 -1.49 2.57 12.53
N LYS A 71 -0.33 2.76 13.17
CA LYS A 71 0.75 1.76 13.20
C LYS A 71 0.42 0.51 14.01
N GLN A 72 -0.45 0.60 15.02
CA GLN A 72 -0.74 -0.52 15.93
C GLN A 72 -1.09 -1.85 15.24
N PRO A 73 -2.02 -1.92 14.27
CA PRO A 73 -2.34 -3.18 13.61
C PRO A 73 -1.14 -3.78 12.86
N TYR A 74 -0.27 -2.95 12.27
CA TYR A 74 0.96 -3.40 11.61
C TYR A 74 1.98 -3.93 12.61
N LEU A 75 2.19 -3.22 13.73
CA LEU A 75 3.13 -3.64 14.77
C LEU A 75 2.71 -4.97 15.42
N LYS A 76 1.40 -5.24 15.51
CA LYS A 76 0.89 -6.48 16.10
C LYS A 76 0.84 -7.63 15.09
N GLY A 77 0.35 -7.34 13.89
CA GLY A 77 -0.01 -8.35 12.89
C GLY A 77 0.95 -8.48 11.71
N GLY A 78 1.87 -7.54 11.52
CA GLY A 78 2.70 -7.43 10.31
C GLY A 78 2.01 -6.61 9.21
N ALA A 79 2.73 -6.41 8.10
CA ALA A 79 2.27 -5.63 6.95
C ALA A 79 2.09 -6.51 5.71
N SER A 80 1.19 -6.10 4.83
CA SER A 80 0.79 -6.83 3.64
C SER A 80 0.64 -5.92 2.43
N SER A 81 1.03 -6.42 1.26
CA SER A 81 0.79 -5.79 -0.04
C SER A 81 0.50 -6.86 -1.09
N VAL A 82 -0.70 -6.81 -1.68
CA VAL A 82 -1.11 -7.73 -2.74
C VAL A 82 -0.64 -7.22 -4.10
N VAL A 83 0.04 -8.07 -4.87
CA VAL A 83 0.69 -7.72 -6.13
C VAL A 83 0.49 -8.80 -7.20
N SER A 84 0.62 -8.41 -8.47
CA SER A 84 0.58 -9.32 -9.60
C SER A 84 1.90 -10.07 -9.79
N GLY A 85 1.85 -11.24 -10.44
CA GLY A 85 3.03 -12.01 -10.81
C GLY A 85 3.97 -11.23 -11.73
N ASP A 86 3.43 -10.43 -12.65
CA ASP A 86 4.25 -9.55 -13.50
C ASP A 86 5.01 -8.52 -12.67
N ASN A 87 4.38 -7.95 -11.64
CA ASN A 87 5.07 -6.99 -10.77
C ASN A 87 6.20 -7.67 -9.99
N VAL A 88 5.97 -8.87 -9.46
CA VAL A 88 7.01 -9.66 -8.79
C VAL A 88 8.18 -9.91 -9.73
N LYS A 89 7.91 -10.48 -10.92
CA LYS A 89 8.95 -10.79 -11.90
C LYS A 89 9.71 -9.54 -12.34
N ASN A 90 9.00 -8.50 -12.76
CA ASN A 90 9.62 -7.36 -13.43
C ASN A 90 10.30 -6.39 -12.45
N PHE A 91 9.73 -6.16 -11.27
CA PHE A 91 10.29 -5.21 -10.31
C PHE A 91 11.13 -5.87 -9.23
N ALA A 92 10.67 -6.96 -8.61
CA ALA A 92 11.43 -7.58 -7.53
C ALA A 92 12.68 -8.32 -8.02
N PHE A 93 12.66 -8.92 -9.22
CA PHE A 93 13.78 -9.75 -9.68
C PHE A 93 14.50 -9.27 -10.94
N ASN A 94 13.83 -8.55 -11.85
CA ASN A 94 14.43 -8.13 -13.12
C ASN A 94 14.95 -6.68 -13.10
N ASN A 95 14.09 -5.72 -13.44
CA ASN A 95 14.50 -4.35 -13.77
C ASN A 95 14.71 -3.48 -12.53
N GLY A 96 13.87 -3.67 -11.51
CA GLY A 96 13.93 -2.90 -10.27
C GLY A 96 14.89 -3.48 -9.24
N LYS A 97 15.01 -4.82 -9.21
CA LYS A 97 15.62 -5.60 -8.12
C LYS A 97 15.25 -5.06 -6.74
N THR A 98 13.99 -4.70 -6.56
CA THR A 98 13.48 -4.09 -5.33
C THR A 98 12.03 -4.45 -5.12
N VAL A 99 11.62 -4.60 -3.86
CA VAL A 99 10.20 -4.61 -3.47
C VAL A 99 9.86 -3.25 -2.87
N GLY A 100 8.98 -2.52 -3.55
CA GLY A 100 8.74 -1.10 -3.30
C GLY A 100 9.36 -0.24 -4.40
N ARG A 101 9.18 1.08 -4.28
CA ARG A 101 9.61 2.03 -5.31
C ARG A 101 10.97 2.62 -5.00
N MET A 102 11.69 2.94 -6.07
CA MET A 102 12.93 3.70 -6.07
C MET A 102 12.73 4.96 -6.90
N ASP A 103 13.42 6.03 -6.56
CA ASP A 103 13.42 7.29 -7.32
C ASP A 103 14.81 7.92 -7.22
N GLY A 104 15.54 7.99 -8.33
CA GLY A 104 16.91 8.51 -8.34
C GLY A 104 17.88 7.74 -7.42
N GLY A 105 17.67 6.44 -7.21
CA GLY A 105 18.46 5.62 -6.29
C GLY A 105 18.01 5.69 -4.82
N VAL A 106 16.97 6.47 -4.52
CA VAL A 106 16.43 6.62 -3.16
C VAL A 106 15.20 5.74 -2.97
N GLY A 107 15.12 5.08 -1.81
CA GLY A 107 13.95 4.30 -1.40
C GLY A 107 12.72 5.19 -1.17
N ARG A 108 11.61 4.86 -1.83
CA ARG A 108 10.31 5.53 -1.68
C ARG A 108 9.27 4.66 -0.97
N GLY A 109 9.63 3.42 -0.66
CA GLY A 109 8.81 2.48 0.09
C GLY A 109 7.81 1.71 -0.77
N ASN A 110 7.11 0.80 -0.10
CA ASN A 110 6.04 -0.01 -0.64
C ASN A 110 4.74 0.28 0.10
N PHE A 111 3.66 0.54 -0.64
CA PHE A 111 2.33 0.73 -0.07
C PHE A 111 1.85 -0.58 0.55
N THR A 112 1.39 -0.51 1.80
CA THR A 112 0.96 -1.68 2.57
C THR A 112 -0.25 -1.37 3.45
N THR A 113 -1.05 -2.39 3.69
CA THR A 113 -2.00 -2.44 4.81
C THR A 113 -1.52 -3.43 5.87
N SER A 114 -2.23 -3.55 7.00
CA SER A 114 -1.90 -4.57 7.99
C SER A 114 -2.36 -5.95 7.51
N ILE A 115 -1.65 -7.01 7.89
CA ILE A 115 -2.06 -8.39 7.56
C ILE A 115 -3.46 -8.70 8.12
N VAL A 116 -3.82 -8.12 9.27
CA VAL A 116 -5.12 -8.35 9.92
C VAL A 116 -6.26 -7.76 9.09
N GLU A 117 -6.09 -6.55 8.55
CA GLU A 117 -7.08 -5.92 7.67
C GLU A 117 -7.23 -6.71 6.37
N ASP A 118 -6.10 -7.08 5.74
CA ASP A 118 -6.09 -7.90 4.53
C ASP A 118 -6.78 -9.25 4.74
N SER A 119 -6.47 -9.93 5.85
CA SER A 119 -7.10 -11.22 6.19
C SER A 119 -8.61 -11.07 6.39
N THR A 120 -9.06 -9.94 6.92
CA THR A 120 -10.49 -9.69 7.17
C THR A 120 -11.24 -9.44 5.87
N LEU A 121 -10.63 -8.74 4.90
CA LEU A 121 -11.30 -8.33 3.67
C LEU A 121 -11.12 -9.30 2.51
N LEU A 122 -10.02 -10.04 2.45
CA LEU A 122 -9.67 -10.85 1.28
C LEU A 122 -10.07 -12.31 1.41
N TYR A 123 -10.55 -12.73 2.58
CA TYR A 123 -11.07 -14.08 2.82
C TYR A 123 -12.60 -14.05 2.94
N ASP A 124 -13.24 -15.13 2.49
CA ASP A 124 -14.66 -15.36 2.68
C ASP A 124 -14.96 -15.87 4.11
N LYS A 125 -16.25 -16.02 4.43
CA LYS A 125 -16.69 -16.50 5.76
C LYS A 125 -16.27 -17.94 6.06
N SER A 126 -15.88 -18.70 5.04
CA SER A 126 -15.41 -20.08 5.16
C SER A 126 -13.88 -20.15 5.33
N GLY A 127 -13.19 -19.00 5.30
CA GLY A 127 -11.73 -18.93 5.38
C GLY A 127 -11.02 -19.18 4.05
N ASN A 128 -11.74 -19.17 2.92
CA ASN A 128 -11.11 -19.28 1.60
C ASN A 128 -10.73 -17.90 1.09
N LEU A 129 -9.61 -17.81 0.39
CA LEU A 129 -9.23 -16.60 -0.31
C LEU A 129 -10.27 -16.29 -1.41
N LYS A 130 -10.71 -15.03 -1.49
CA LYS A 130 -11.62 -14.55 -2.53
C LYS A 130 -10.97 -14.64 -3.92
N SER A 131 -11.80 -14.57 -4.96
CA SER A 131 -11.30 -14.56 -6.34
C SER A 131 -10.48 -13.31 -6.64
N GLY A 132 -9.60 -13.39 -7.65
CA GLY A 132 -8.78 -12.25 -8.06
C GLY A 132 -9.59 -11.01 -8.42
N SER A 133 -10.77 -11.16 -9.05
CA SER A 133 -11.65 -10.03 -9.39
C SER A 133 -12.32 -9.39 -8.17
N GLU A 134 -12.71 -10.19 -7.18
CA GLU A 134 -13.21 -9.67 -5.90
C GLU A 134 -12.12 -8.93 -5.13
N ILE A 135 -10.91 -9.47 -5.08
CA ILE A 135 -9.76 -8.82 -4.45
C ILE A 135 -9.39 -7.54 -5.20
N ALA A 136 -9.41 -7.55 -6.54
CA ALA A 136 -9.18 -6.36 -7.35
C ALA A 136 -10.18 -5.25 -7.03
N THR A 137 -11.44 -5.61 -6.80
CA THR A 137 -12.48 -4.67 -6.38
C THR A 137 -12.16 -4.06 -5.01
N VAL A 138 -11.78 -4.89 -4.02
CA VAL A 138 -11.38 -4.42 -2.67
C VAL A 138 -10.16 -3.50 -2.76
N LYS A 139 -9.17 -3.85 -3.58
CA LYS A 139 -7.91 -3.10 -3.76
C LYS A 139 -8.02 -1.91 -4.71
N GLY A 140 -9.19 -1.71 -5.34
CA GLY A 140 -9.42 -0.60 -6.27
C GLY A 140 -8.58 -0.66 -7.56
N VAL A 141 -8.11 -1.85 -7.94
CA VAL A 141 -7.30 -2.08 -9.15
C VAL A 141 -8.15 -2.63 -10.30
N ARG A 142 -7.56 -2.89 -11.47
CA ARG A 142 -8.28 -3.49 -12.60
C ARG A 142 -8.60 -4.95 -12.32
N ASN A 143 -9.73 -5.46 -12.85
CA ASN A 143 -10.16 -6.84 -12.60
C ASN A 143 -9.16 -7.90 -13.12
N ASP A 144 -8.37 -7.56 -14.13
CA ASP A 144 -7.33 -8.39 -14.74
C ASP A 144 -5.94 -8.22 -14.10
N THR A 145 -5.82 -7.42 -13.02
CA THR A 145 -4.52 -7.11 -12.38
C THR A 145 -3.78 -8.38 -11.95
N TYR A 146 -4.51 -9.43 -11.54
CA TYR A 146 -3.93 -10.64 -10.96
C TYR A 146 -3.91 -11.83 -11.93
N ASP A 147 -4.18 -11.62 -13.22
CA ASP A 147 -4.22 -12.69 -14.22
C ASP A 147 -2.85 -13.36 -14.45
N SER A 148 -1.75 -12.67 -14.15
CA SER A 148 -0.39 -13.25 -14.15
C SER A 148 -0.01 -13.97 -12.85
N GLY A 149 -0.98 -14.18 -11.97
CA GLY A 149 -0.83 -14.76 -10.64
C GLY A 149 -0.96 -13.72 -9.54
N MET A 150 -1.47 -14.14 -8.40
CA MET A 150 -1.68 -13.28 -7.23
C MET A 150 -0.67 -13.62 -6.15
N PHE A 151 0.07 -12.61 -5.71
CA PHE A 151 1.10 -12.73 -4.68
C PHE A 151 0.87 -11.72 -3.56
N GLN A 152 1.46 -12.00 -2.41
CA GLN A 152 1.48 -11.12 -1.27
C GLN A 152 2.92 -10.89 -0.82
N TYR A 153 3.30 -9.63 -0.68
CA TYR A 153 4.46 -9.24 0.11
C TYR A 153 4.07 -9.16 1.58
N GLU A 154 4.66 -10.01 2.39
CA GLU A 154 4.40 -10.13 3.83
C GLU A 154 5.62 -9.65 4.61
N TYR A 155 5.40 -8.70 5.51
CA TYR A 155 6.38 -8.22 6.46
C TYR A 155 5.98 -8.71 7.84
N SER A 156 6.78 -9.61 8.43
CA SER A 156 6.47 -10.19 9.74
C SER A 156 6.32 -9.11 10.83
N PRO A 157 5.56 -9.36 11.91
CA PRO A 157 5.42 -8.41 13.02
C PRO A 157 6.77 -7.98 13.63
N GLU A 158 7.74 -8.89 13.70
CA GLU A 158 9.09 -8.58 14.19
C GLU A 158 9.82 -7.59 13.27
N LEU A 159 9.81 -7.87 11.97
CA LEU A 159 10.39 -6.98 10.96
C LEU A 159 9.78 -5.58 11.03
N VAL A 160 8.44 -5.49 11.09
CA VAL A 160 7.73 -4.20 11.17
C VAL A 160 8.08 -3.45 12.45
N LYS A 161 8.14 -4.12 13.61
CA LYS A 161 8.55 -3.48 14.88
C LYS A 161 9.97 -2.93 14.81
N ASN A 162 10.89 -3.67 14.20
CA ASN A 162 12.28 -3.23 14.09
C ASN A 162 12.42 -2.09 13.08
N MET A 163 11.70 -2.12 11.95
CA MET A 163 11.60 -0.97 11.03
C MET A 163 11.01 0.27 11.72
N ASP A 164 10.03 0.11 12.61
CA ASP A 164 9.43 1.22 13.35
C ASP A 164 10.41 1.84 14.36
N LYS A 165 11.17 1.00 15.08
CA LYS A 165 12.22 1.46 16.02
C LYS A 165 13.29 2.29 15.30
N GLU A 166 13.67 1.88 14.09
CA GLU A 166 14.60 2.61 13.23
C GLU A 166 13.96 3.81 12.51
N GLY A 167 12.66 4.08 12.73
CA GLY A 167 11.97 5.22 12.14
C GLY A 167 11.73 5.10 10.63
N LEU A 168 11.77 3.90 10.06
CA LEU A 168 11.72 3.65 8.61
C LEU A 168 10.30 3.61 8.04
N ILE A 169 9.27 3.43 8.87
CA ILE A 169 7.86 3.40 8.41
C ILE A 169 7.37 4.81 8.12
N GLN A 170 6.95 5.06 6.88
CA GLN A 170 6.47 6.36 6.41
C GLN A 170 4.94 6.39 6.26
N PHE A 171 4.38 7.60 6.33
CA PHE A 171 3.00 7.86 5.92
C PHE A 171 3.00 8.38 4.48
N PRO A 172 2.14 7.84 3.59
CA PRO A 172 2.07 8.31 2.22
C PRO A 172 1.54 9.74 2.14
N ASN A 173 2.05 10.46 1.14
CA ASN A 173 1.61 11.79 0.74
C ASN A 173 0.98 11.72 -0.65
N GLY A 174 0.31 12.80 -1.05
CA GLY A 174 -0.33 12.88 -2.36
C GLY A 174 0.64 12.89 -3.54
N ASP A 175 1.93 13.13 -3.28
CA ASP A 175 3.03 13.13 -4.26
C ASP A 175 3.99 11.93 -4.06
N THR A 176 3.70 11.03 -3.11
CA THR A 176 4.51 9.80 -2.95
C THR A 176 4.47 9.03 -4.27
N PRO A 177 5.62 8.61 -4.84
CA PRO A 177 5.65 7.81 -6.05
C PRO A 177 4.75 6.57 -5.92
N GLY A 178 3.85 6.39 -6.89
CA GLY A 178 2.80 5.36 -6.84
C GLY A 178 1.43 5.84 -6.37
N SER A 179 1.35 7.04 -5.80
CA SER A 179 0.07 7.69 -5.51
C SER A 179 -0.63 8.12 -6.80
N SER A 180 -1.95 8.12 -6.75
CA SER A 180 -2.84 8.55 -7.83
C SER A 180 -3.79 9.63 -7.34
N SER A 181 -4.66 10.11 -8.24
CA SER A 181 -5.77 10.99 -7.88
C SER A 181 -6.72 10.38 -6.84
N LEU A 182 -6.78 9.04 -6.74
CA LEU A 182 -7.66 8.32 -5.81
C LEU A 182 -7.03 8.11 -4.42
N ASN A 183 -5.73 8.38 -4.23
CA ASN A 183 -5.13 8.37 -2.88
C ASN A 183 -5.59 9.59 -2.09
N ILE A 184 -6.03 9.34 -0.86
CA ILE A 184 -6.68 10.34 0.01
C ILE A 184 -5.88 10.56 1.31
N PRO A 185 -5.98 11.75 1.92
CA PRO A 185 -5.48 11.94 3.28
C PRO A 185 -6.30 11.13 4.29
N GLY A 186 -5.69 10.83 5.43
CA GLY A 186 -6.25 10.00 6.49
C GLY A 186 -5.51 8.68 6.69
N ALA A 187 -4.43 8.40 5.94
CA ALA A 187 -3.66 7.16 6.03
C ALA A 187 -4.53 5.90 5.84
N LYS A 188 -5.47 5.98 4.89
CA LYS A 188 -6.41 4.92 4.55
C LYS A 188 -6.71 4.93 3.05
N THR A 189 -7.00 3.77 2.51
CA THR A 189 -7.35 3.60 1.09
C THR A 189 -8.74 4.19 0.79
N TRP A 190 -8.97 4.64 -0.44
CA TRP A 190 -10.32 4.88 -0.94
C TRP A 190 -10.85 3.59 -1.59
N ALA A 191 -12.04 3.15 -1.18
CA ALA A 191 -12.65 1.89 -1.62
C ALA A 191 -14.08 2.08 -2.15
N GLY A 192 -14.35 3.23 -2.76
CA GLY A 192 -15.69 3.55 -3.29
C GLY A 192 -16.72 3.84 -2.20
N SER A 193 -17.98 3.52 -2.48
CA SER A 193 -19.11 3.80 -1.58
C SER A 193 -19.16 2.89 -0.36
N ASP A 194 -18.58 1.69 -0.41
CA ASP A 194 -18.46 0.81 0.75
C ASP A 194 -17.21 1.14 1.56
N ILE A 195 -17.31 2.16 2.40
CA ILE A 195 -16.20 2.62 3.25
C ILE A 195 -15.66 1.54 4.21
N LYS A 196 -16.38 0.43 4.41
CA LYS A 196 -15.90 -0.69 5.23
C LYS A 196 -14.78 -1.48 4.55
N MET A 197 -14.66 -1.38 3.22
CA MET A 197 -13.57 -1.98 2.45
C MET A 197 -12.29 -1.15 2.48
N SER A 198 -12.31 0.02 3.13
CA SER A 198 -11.15 0.88 3.25
C SER A 198 -10.27 0.48 4.42
N GLU A 199 -9.00 0.27 4.12
CA GLU A 199 -7.99 -0.21 5.05
C GLU A 199 -7.00 0.89 5.39
N SER A 200 -6.24 0.72 6.46
CA SER A 200 -5.08 1.55 6.73
C SER A 200 -4.03 1.44 5.63
N GLU A 201 -3.31 2.55 5.39
CA GLU A 201 -2.30 2.67 4.34
C GLU A 201 -1.02 3.30 4.90
N LEU A 202 0.08 2.55 4.86
CA LEU A 202 1.42 2.95 5.26
C LEU A 202 2.44 2.56 4.19
N LEU A 203 3.61 3.19 4.26
CA LEU A 203 4.77 2.82 3.46
C LEU A 203 5.77 2.04 4.31
N MET A 204 5.94 0.76 4.01
CA MET A 204 7.11 0.01 4.48
C MET A 204 8.33 0.41 3.65
N PRO A 205 9.55 0.41 4.20
CA PRO A 205 10.74 0.71 3.42
C PRO A 205 10.92 -0.27 2.26
N THR A 206 11.59 0.19 1.20
CA THR A 206 11.89 -0.63 0.03
C THR A 206 12.83 -1.76 0.42
N ILE A 207 12.52 -3.01 0.07
CA ILE A 207 13.43 -4.14 0.26
C ILE A 207 14.37 -4.20 -0.94
N ASP A 208 15.67 -4.29 -0.66
CA ASP A 208 16.69 -4.55 -1.68
C ASP A 208 16.68 -6.03 -2.05
N MET A 209 16.51 -6.33 -3.34
CA MET A 209 16.51 -7.68 -3.88
C MET A 209 17.79 -7.99 -4.68
N GLN A 210 18.82 -7.15 -4.59
CA GLN A 210 20.12 -7.47 -5.17
C GLN A 210 20.65 -8.78 -4.58
N GLY A 211 21.20 -9.63 -5.47
CA GLY A 211 21.67 -10.97 -5.09
C GLY A 211 20.58 -12.04 -5.01
N HIS A 212 19.30 -11.70 -5.07
CA HIS A 212 18.21 -12.69 -5.12
C HIS A 212 17.91 -13.13 -6.57
N SER A 213 17.78 -14.44 -6.80
CA SER A 213 17.53 -15.02 -8.12
C SER A 213 16.05 -15.31 -8.37
N TYR A 214 15.57 -14.97 -9.58
CA TYR A 214 14.21 -15.32 -10.01
C TYR A 214 14.00 -16.83 -10.09
N ASP A 215 15.01 -17.59 -10.50
CA ASP A 215 14.90 -19.06 -10.62
C ASP A 215 14.80 -19.72 -9.23
N GLU A 216 15.53 -19.20 -8.24
CA GLU A 216 15.42 -19.65 -6.84
C GLU A 216 14.06 -19.30 -6.25
N PHE A 217 13.56 -18.10 -6.56
CA PHE A 217 12.20 -17.70 -6.22
C PHE A 217 11.17 -18.68 -6.80
N LEU A 218 11.21 -18.95 -8.11
CA LEU A 218 10.29 -19.90 -8.75
C LEU A 218 10.37 -21.30 -8.14
N TYR A 219 11.58 -21.77 -7.82
CA TYR A 219 11.78 -23.05 -7.15
C TYR A 219 11.13 -23.07 -5.76
N ALA A 220 11.34 -22.03 -4.95
CA ALA A 220 10.74 -21.90 -3.63
C ALA A 220 9.21 -21.84 -3.70
N ILE A 221 8.65 -21.01 -4.59
CA ILE A 221 7.20 -20.94 -4.80
C ILE A 221 6.63 -22.32 -5.16
N LYS A 222 7.27 -23.05 -6.09
CA LYS A 222 6.83 -24.41 -6.46
C LYS A 222 6.92 -25.40 -5.30
N LYS A 223 7.95 -25.29 -4.47
CA LYS A 223 8.25 -26.25 -3.40
C LYS A 223 7.38 -26.05 -2.16
N GLN A 224 7.16 -24.79 -1.75
CA GLN A 224 6.56 -24.47 -0.45
C GLN A 224 5.53 -23.33 -0.50
N GLY A 225 5.28 -22.73 -1.67
CA GLY A 225 4.28 -21.66 -1.84
C GLY A 225 4.75 -20.26 -1.46
N TYR A 226 5.97 -20.10 -0.95
CA TYR A 226 6.54 -18.80 -0.59
C TYR A 226 8.06 -18.75 -0.76
N TYR A 227 8.58 -17.55 -1.01
CA TYR A 227 10.01 -17.22 -0.94
C TYR A 227 10.27 -16.38 0.30
N GLU A 228 11.29 -16.72 1.08
CA GLU A 228 11.58 -16.10 2.39
C GLU A 228 12.96 -15.45 2.40
N ILE A 229 13.02 -14.23 2.91
CA ILE A 229 14.26 -13.49 3.19
C ILE A 229 14.29 -13.23 4.69
N LYS A 230 15.33 -13.75 5.35
CA LYS A 230 15.63 -13.47 6.75
C LYS A 230 16.55 -12.27 6.82
N ASN A 231 16.24 -11.37 7.75
CA ASN A 231 16.95 -10.13 7.99
C ASN A 231 17.16 -9.33 6.70
N PRO A 232 16.06 -8.98 6.00
CA PRO A 232 16.18 -8.36 4.68
C PRO A 232 16.94 -7.04 4.75
N THR A 233 17.74 -6.77 3.71
CA THR A 233 18.33 -5.47 3.46
C THR A 233 17.25 -4.51 2.98
N VAL A 234 17.13 -3.36 3.64
CA VAL A 234 16.15 -2.33 3.31
C VAL A 234 16.86 -1.05 2.91
N VAL A 235 16.27 -0.32 1.96
CA VAL A 235 16.74 1.01 1.56
C VAL A 235 16.13 2.04 2.51
N VAL A 236 16.97 2.85 3.14
CA VAL A 236 16.52 3.89 4.07
C VAL A 236 15.68 4.93 3.31
N PRO A 237 14.43 5.22 3.72
CA PRO A 237 13.58 6.16 3.00
C PRO A 237 14.20 7.56 2.92
N GLY A 238 14.25 8.14 1.73
CA GLY A 238 14.82 9.47 1.52
C GLY A 238 16.35 9.52 1.40
N GLU A 239 17.03 8.38 1.59
CA GLU A 239 18.48 8.25 1.48
C GLU A 239 18.88 7.19 0.44
N ASN A 240 20.16 7.21 0.05
CA ASN A 240 20.77 6.19 -0.81
C ASN A 240 21.70 5.28 0.03
N THR A 241 21.17 4.81 1.14
CA THR A 241 21.84 3.96 2.14
C THR A 241 20.95 2.74 2.41
N THR A 242 21.57 1.65 2.85
CA THR A 242 20.88 0.42 3.19
C THR A 242 21.25 -0.06 4.59
N ILE A 243 20.34 -0.83 5.18
CA ILE A 243 20.47 -1.42 6.51
C ILE A 243 19.78 -2.78 6.52
N ASP A 244 20.39 -3.76 7.19
CA ASP A 244 19.75 -5.05 7.45
C ASP A 244 18.89 -4.94 8.69
N ILE A 245 17.63 -5.37 8.60
CA ILE A 245 16.69 -5.31 9.72
C ILE A 245 16.30 -6.71 10.13
N GLU A 246 16.48 -7.04 11.41
CA GLU A 246 16.06 -8.33 11.96
C GLU A 246 14.57 -8.59 11.75
N GLY A 247 14.25 -9.77 11.22
CA GLY A 247 12.89 -10.25 10.99
C GLY A 247 12.77 -11.01 9.68
N ILE A 248 11.53 -11.26 9.26
CA ILE A 248 11.22 -12.05 8.05
C ILE A 248 10.39 -11.23 7.07
N PHE A 249 10.83 -11.23 5.80
CA PHE A 249 10.05 -10.80 4.64
C PHE A 249 9.72 -12.01 3.77
N ARG A 250 8.48 -12.11 3.28
CA ARG A 250 8.06 -13.20 2.38
C ARG A 250 7.35 -12.67 1.15
N ILE A 251 7.52 -13.42 0.06
CA ILE A 251 6.67 -13.33 -1.14
C ILE A 251 5.86 -14.62 -1.18
N ASN A 252 4.59 -14.54 -0.79
CA ASN A 252 3.66 -15.68 -0.78
C ASN A 252 2.91 -15.76 -2.12
N GLN A 253 2.79 -16.95 -2.70
CA GLN A 253 1.86 -17.20 -3.79
C GLN A 253 0.48 -17.52 -3.21
N TRP A 254 -0.51 -16.73 -3.60
CA TRP A 254 -1.90 -16.91 -3.18
C TRP A 254 -2.72 -17.62 -4.24
N SER A 255 -2.58 -17.24 -5.51
CA SER A 255 -3.17 -17.97 -6.64
C SER A 255 -2.21 -18.00 -7.82
N LYS A 256 -2.42 -19.01 -8.69
CA LYS A 256 -1.86 -19.01 -10.03
C LYS A 256 -2.72 -18.16 -10.96
#